data_AF-A0A497K5F8-F1
#
_entry.id   AF-A0A497K5F8-F1
#
_cell.length_a   1.000
_cell.length_b   1.000
_cell.length_c   1.000
_cell.angle_alpha   90.00
_cell.angle_beta   90.00
_cell.angle_gamma   90.00
#
_symmetry.space_group_name_H-M   'P 1'
#
loop_
_entity.id
_entity.type
_entity.pdbx_description
1 polymer ?
#
loop_
_entity_poly.entity_id
_entity_poly.type
_entity_poly.pdbx_seq_one_letter_code
_entity_poly.pdbx_strand_id
1 'polypeptide(L)' 'LLSFIEKNFRTLPFAERWLIGVVPKQSYNSAFRELLSSKSLVSYPIFVEVSRKVVAQAEHTVLIKKNSCEVLTE' A
#
# COMPACT_ATOMS: atom_id res chain seq x y z
N LEU A 1 5.07 -16.12 -4.11
CA LEU A 1 4.36 -14.92 -3.60
C LEU A 1 4.81 -13.65 -4.32
N LEU A 2 6.11 -13.34 -4.36
CA LEU A 2 6.63 -12.14 -5.04
C LEU A 2 6.18 -11.99 -6.50
N SER A 3 6.31 -13.05 -7.32
CA SER A 3 5.90 -13.00 -8.72
C SER A 3 4.41 -12.67 -8.93
N PHE A 4 3.55 -13.09 -7.99
CA PHE A 4 2.14 -12.70 -8.00
C PHE A 4 1.99 -11.21 -7.68
N ILE A 5 2.69 -10.70 -6.66
CA ILE A 5 2.66 -9.28 -6.27
C ILE A 5 3.15 -8.40 -7.42
N GLU A 6 4.30 -8.72 -8.02
CA GLU A 6 4.89 -7.95 -9.13
C GLU A 6 3.97 -7.92 -10.35
N LYS A 7 3.35 -9.05 -10.71
CA LYS A 7 2.44 -9.15 -11.85
C LYS A 7 1.18 -8.31 -11.67
N ASN A 8 0.62 -8.25 -10.45
CA ASN A 8 -0.69 -7.65 -10.20
C ASN A 8 -0.62 -6.20 -9.71
N PHE A 9 0.41 -5.82 -8.96
CA PHE A 9 0.49 -4.51 -8.30
C PHE A 9 1.70 -3.68 -8.75
N ARG A 10 2.75 -4.31 -9.28
CA ARG A 10 4.03 -3.67 -9.63
C ARG A 10 4.56 -2.83 -8.47
N THR A 11 4.56 -1.51 -8.61
CA THR A 11 5.05 -0.53 -7.63
C THR A 11 3.93 0.16 -6.87
N LEU A 12 2.66 -0.14 -7.15
CA LEU A 12 1.53 0.41 -6.43
C LEU A 12 1.33 -0.31 -5.09
N PRO A 13 0.86 0.40 -4.05
CA PRO A 13 0.57 -0.22 -2.77
C PRO A 13 -0.54 -1.26 -2.92
N PHE A 14 -0.46 -2.32 -2.12
CA PHE A 14 -1.46 -3.39 -2.05
C PHE A 14 -1.77 -3.72 -0.59
N ALA A 15 -2.91 -4.37 -0.36
CA ALA A 15 -3.30 -4.82 0.96
C ALA A 15 -2.97 -6.30 1.18
N GLU A 16 -2.48 -6.66 2.37
CA GLU A 16 -2.18 -8.06 2.73
C GLU A 16 -3.39 -8.99 2.52
N ARG A 17 -4.60 -8.50 2.80
CA ARG A 17 -5.86 -9.24 2.60
C ARG A 17 -6.10 -9.70 1.15
N TRP A 18 -5.47 -9.06 0.16
CA TRP A 18 -5.59 -9.46 -1.25
C TRP A 18 -4.69 -10.66 -1.59
N LEU A 19 -3.77 -11.04 -0.71
CA LEU A 19 -2.87 -12.16 -0.90
C LEU A 19 -3.40 -13.48 -0.30
N ILE A 20 -4.57 -13.45 0.33
CA ILE A 20 -5.21 -14.63 0.91
C ILE A 20 -5.46 -15.66 -0.18
N GLY A 21 -4.94 -16.89 0.01
CA GLY A 21 -5.13 -18.00 -0.93
C GLY A 21 -4.18 -18.01 -2.13
N VAL A 22 -3.31 -17.00 -2.29
CA VAL A 22 -2.31 -16.96 -3.38
C VAL A 22 -1.26 -18.07 -3.21
N VAL A 23 -0.93 -18.41 -1.97
CA VAL A 23 -0.06 -19.54 -1.61
C VAL A 23 -0.71 -20.33 -0.47
N PRO A 24 -0.30 -21.61 -0.24
CA PRO A 24 -0.79 -22.39 0.89
C PRO A 24 -0.62 -21.65 2.21
N LYS A 25 -1.65 -21.69 3.07
CA LYS A 25 -1.70 -20.95 4.35
C LYS A 25 -0.49 -21.24 5.24
N GLN A 26 0.00 -22.47 5.23
CA GLN A 26 1.15 -22.92 6.01
C GLN A 26 2.45 -22.21 5.58
N SER A 27 2.58 -21.86 4.29
CA SER A 27 3.77 -21.25 3.70
C SER A 27 3.67 -19.73 3.58
N TYR A 28 2.47 -19.16 3.73
CA TYR A 28 2.25 -17.72 3.56
C TYR A 28 3.10 -16.88 4.52
N ASN A 29 3.03 -17.18 5.82
CA ASN A 29 3.68 -16.39 6.86
C ASN A 29 5.21 -16.37 6.76
N SER A 30 5.84 -17.46 6.32
CA SER A 30 7.29 -17.51 6.10
C SER A 30 7.68 -16.76 4.84
N ALA A 31 7.00 -17.01 3.72
CA ALA A 31 7.26 -16.31 2.46
C ALA A 31 7.05 -14.80 2.58
N PHE A 32 6.00 -14.34 3.26
CA PHE A 32 5.75 -12.91 3.43
C PHE A 32 6.81 -12.22 4.32
N ARG A 33 7.23 -12.88 5.40
CA ARG A 33 8.32 -12.38 6.26
C ARG A 33 9.66 -12.32 5.53
N GLU A 34 9.96 -13.33 4.72
CA GLU A 34 11.16 -13.35 3.89
C GLU A 34 11.20 -12.11 2.99
N LEU A 35 10.12 -11.80 2.28
CA LEU A 35 10.03 -10.65 1.38
C LEU A 35 10.18 -9.29 2.10
N LEU A 36 9.70 -9.18 3.34
CA LEU A 36 9.93 -7.98 4.16
C LEU A 36 11.39 -7.89 4.61
N SER A 37 11.98 -8.99 5.08
CA SER A 37 13.37 -9.03 5.55
C SER A 37 14.39 -8.80 4.43
N SER A 38 14.11 -9.28 3.22
CA SER A 38 14.91 -9.06 2.03
C SER A 38 14.74 -7.66 1.43
N LYS A 39 13.83 -6.84 1.97
CA LYS A 39 13.43 -5.52 1.45
C LYS A 39 12.84 -5.58 0.03
N SER A 40 12.37 -6.74 -0.41
CA SER A 40 11.55 -6.86 -1.62
C SER A 40 10.19 -6.20 -1.44
N LEU A 41 9.71 -6.10 -0.20
CA LEU A 41 8.52 -5.36 0.20
C LEU A 41 8.86 -4.36 1.31
N VAL A 42 8.10 -3.26 1.36
CA VAL A 42 8.11 -2.28 2.45
C VAL A 42 6.70 -2.20 3.03
N SER A 43 6.60 -2.22 4.36
CA SER A 43 5.32 -2.09 5.06
C SER A 43 4.97 -0.62 5.31
N TYR A 44 3.70 -0.29 5.15
CA TYR A 44 3.10 0.97 5.60
C TYR A 44 2.22 0.66 6.82
N PRO A 45 2.72 0.84 8.05
CA PRO A 45 1.97 0.52 9.25
C PRO A 45 0.82 1.52 9.45
N ILE A 46 -0.10 1.16 10.36
CA ILE A 46 -1.19 2.06 10.76
C ILE A 46 -0.57 3.26 11.51
N PHE A 47 -0.89 4.48 11.06
CA PHE A 47 -0.54 5.70 11.76
C PHE A 47 -1.62 6.08 12.75
N VAL A 48 -1.24 6.24 14.02
CA VAL A 48 -2.14 6.61 15.12
C VAL A 48 -1.68 7.95 15.67
N GLU A 49 -2.60 8.90 15.83
CA GLU A 49 -2.32 10.20 16.44
C GLU A 49 -1.82 9.99 17.88
N VAL A 50 -0.71 10.66 18.24
CA VAL A 50 0.04 10.40 19.47
C VAL A 50 -0.84 10.58 20.72
N SER A 51 -1.69 11.61 20.74
CA SER A 51 -2.62 11.87 21.84
C SER A 51 -3.95 11.10 21.74
N ARG A 52 -4.11 10.24 20.73
CA ARG A 52 -5.31 9.45 20.42
C ARG A 52 -6.57 10.30 20.21
N LYS A 53 -6.42 11.55 19.81
CA LYS A 53 -7.54 12.42 19.45
C LYS A 53 -8.06 12.10 18.07
N VAL A 54 -9.25 12.64 17.77
CA VAL A 54 -9.90 12.48 16.48
C VAL A 54 -9.03 13.10 15.38
N VAL A 55 -8.88 12.36 14.28
CA VAL A 55 -8.22 12.82 13.06
C VAL A 55 -9.29 13.01 11.99
N ALA A 56 -9.23 14.15 11.30
CA ALA A 56 -10.01 14.41 10.09
C ALA A 56 -9.05 14.55 8.90
N GLN A 57 -9.48 14.11 7.71
CA GLN A 57 -8.69 14.16 6.48
C GLN A 57 -9.58 14.64 5.32
N ALA A 58 -9.00 15.44 4.43
CA ALA A 58 -9.53 15.77 3.10
C ALA A 58 -8.37 15.68 2.09
N GLU A 59 -8.64 15.23 0.87
CA GLU A 59 -7.63 15.01 -0.16
C GLU A 59 -8.19 15.28 -1.55
N HIS A 60 -7.44 16.01 -2.38
CA HIS A 60 -7.68 16.14 -3.82
C HIS A 60 -6.39 15.85 -4.59
N THR A 61 -6.52 15.29 -5.79
CA THR A 61 -5.42 15.21 -6.76
C THR A 61 -5.52 16.40 -7.72
N VAL A 62 -4.43 17.13 -7.92
CA VAL A 62 -4.40 18.36 -8.75
C VAL A 62 -3.37 18.23 -9.86
N LEU A 63 -3.76 18.58 -11.09
CA LEU A 63 -2.87 18.69 -12.24
C LEU A 63 -2.41 20.15 -12.42
N ILE A 64 -1.12 20.39 -12.26
CA ILE A 64 -0.53 21.72 -12.48
C ILE A 64 -0.33 21.96 -13.97
N LYS A 65 -0.85 23.08 -14.47
CA LYS A 65 -0.71 23.56 -15.85
C LYS A 65 0.12 24.85 -15.85
N LYS A 66 0.55 25.28 -17.05
CA LYS A 66 1.43 26.46 -17.22
C LYS A 66 0.94 27.72 -16.48
N ASN A 67 -0.37 27.98 -16.51
CA ASN A 67 -0.98 29.19 -15.93
C ASN A 67 -2.17 28.90 -14.99
N SER A 68 -2.40 27.63 -14.61
CA SER A 68 -3.55 27.23 -13.80
C SER A 68 -3.32 25.88 -13.12
N CYS A 69 -4.30 25.44 -12.34
CA CYS A 69 -4.39 24.07 -11.86
C CYS A 69 -5.79 23.52 -12.16
N GLU A 70 -5.87 22.21 -12.36
CA GLU A 70 -7.12 21.48 -12.52
C GLU A 70 -7.27 20.51 -11.35
N VAL A 71 -8.40 20.56 -10.66
CA VAL A 71 -8.74 19.60 -9.61
C VAL A 71 -9.33 18.36 -10.28
N LEU A 72 -8.67 17.21 -10.14
CA LEU A 72 -9.04 15.97 -10.84
C LEU A 72 -10.08 15.13 -10.10
N THR A 73 -10.27 15.40 -8.81
CA THR A 73 -11.11 14.59 -7.91
C THR A 73 -12.13 15.43 -7.15
N GLU A 74 -12.64 16.49 -7.78
CA GLU A 74 -13.72 17.35 -7.24
C GLU A 74 -15.04 16.60 -7.06
#